data_AF-M5C3B1-F1
#
_entry.id   AF-M5C3B1-F1
#
_cell.length_a   1.000
_cell.length_b   1.000
_cell.length_c   1.000
_cell.angle_alpha   90.00
_cell.angle_beta   90.00
_cell.angle_gamma   90.00
#
_symmetry.space_group_name_H-M   'P 1'
#
loop_
_entity.id
_entity.type
_entity.pdbx_description
1 polymer ?
#
loop_
_entity_poly.entity_id
_entity_poly.type
_entity_poly.pdbx_seq_one_letter_code
_entity_poly.pdbx_strand_id
1 'polypeptide(L)'
;MQLSSFRKASQLSTGAPRDVFSYAHRWAKLATERTYLNPIEAFRATIDLLPHFIWLGATTTQRYFDLSLAENLAVRAASVAIQSSEYSLALEWLEYARCVVWNQALTLRSPVDSLSASNPALATQFQSVAQQLRHANSQSPDSQSAIYLPEHRHRLAREYGSLLAEIRELPGFVDFLRPKKLNELVRAARNGPIIVINCYESHCDALIIIPRQDHISHVALPNFTEQKTQHTRVELEMWLRRGGLRERGVRRPVTEPDADIVLVLVDMWNDLVRPVLDHLGYLDNDPADDLPHITWCPTGAASFLPLHAAGDYDQPRSCVFDYVISSYTPTLSALLTSAPTVQSSIPQVLAIGQEATPGYSPLPGTTRELTYVKTHTQGRAGYSQLTGSQATTTAVLDAMEQYDWVHLACHAHQDVIDPTSTVVEKQGTCVSVRLPDCDGG
;
A
#
# COMPACT_ATOMS: atom_id res chain seq x y z
N MET A 1 29.12 22.82 8.98
CA MET A 1 29.39 23.28 7.59
C MET A 1 28.78 22.34 6.53
N GLN A 2 28.79 21.01 6.69
CA GLN A 2 28.25 20.08 5.68
C GLN A 2 26.71 20.10 5.52
N LEU A 3 25.94 20.15 6.62
CA LEU A 3 24.46 20.13 6.57
C LEU A 3 23.86 21.38 5.92
N SER A 4 24.42 22.56 6.20
CA SER A 4 23.99 23.81 5.56
C SER A 4 24.19 23.80 4.06
N SER A 5 25.21 23.07 3.56
CA SER A 5 25.44 22.92 2.12
C SER A 5 24.41 22.00 1.49
N PHE A 6 24.07 20.87 2.13
CA PHE A 6 23.00 19.99 1.62
C PHE A 6 21.62 20.66 1.65
N ARG A 7 21.29 21.40 2.72
CA ARG A 7 20.05 22.21 2.81
C ARG A 7 19.95 23.24 1.68
N LYS A 8 21.04 23.94 1.35
CA LYS A 8 21.07 24.89 0.22
C LYS A 8 20.96 24.16 -1.12
N ALA A 9 21.65 23.04 -1.27
CA ALA A 9 21.64 22.25 -2.51
C ALA A 9 20.27 21.61 -2.80
N SER A 10 19.50 21.23 -1.76
CA SER A 10 18.14 20.73 -1.90
C SER A 10 17.12 21.81 -2.29
N GLN A 11 17.49 23.09 -2.24
CA GLN A 11 16.65 24.23 -2.62
C GLN A 11 16.94 24.75 -4.03
N LEU A 12 17.85 24.11 -4.77
CA LEU A 12 18.21 24.50 -6.13
C LEU A 12 17.05 24.18 -7.08
N SER A 13 16.25 25.18 -7.41
CA SER A 13 15.17 25.08 -8.40
C SER A 13 15.65 24.72 -9.82
N THR A 14 16.96 24.83 -10.06
CA THR A 14 17.62 24.56 -11.34
C THR A 14 18.41 23.25 -11.36
N GLY A 15 18.51 22.54 -10.23
CA GLY A 15 19.20 21.26 -10.16
C GLY A 15 18.39 20.15 -10.82
N ALA A 16 19.07 19.09 -11.28
CA ALA A 16 18.37 17.90 -11.74
C ALA A 16 17.53 17.34 -10.57
N PRO A 17 16.24 16.99 -10.77
CA PRO A 17 15.35 16.58 -9.67
C PRO A 17 15.91 15.47 -8.78
N ARG A 18 16.69 14.55 -9.37
CA ARG A 18 17.38 13.49 -8.64
C ARG A 18 18.51 13.96 -7.75
N ASP A 19 19.32 14.89 -8.24
CA ASP A 19 20.42 15.43 -7.45
C ASP A 19 19.87 16.23 -6.29
N VAL A 20 18.86 17.07 -6.55
CA VAL A 20 18.17 17.87 -5.52
C VAL A 20 17.54 16.97 -4.46
N PHE A 21 16.85 15.91 -4.87
CA PHE A 21 16.30 14.91 -3.97
C PHE A 21 17.39 14.16 -3.18
N SER A 22 18.48 13.74 -3.83
CA SER A 22 19.62 13.07 -3.19
C SER A 22 20.29 13.95 -2.13
N TYR A 23 20.43 15.26 -2.39
CA TYR A 23 20.93 16.22 -1.41
C TYR A 23 19.96 16.37 -0.23
N ALA A 24 18.66 16.46 -0.47
CA ALA A 24 17.64 16.53 0.57
C ALA A 24 17.64 15.25 1.44
N HIS A 25 17.66 14.09 0.80
CA HIS A 25 17.69 12.79 1.45
C HIS A 25 18.96 12.63 2.31
N ARG A 26 20.13 13.06 1.80
CA ARG A 26 21.37 13.04 2.56
C ARG A 26 21.37 14.03 3.71
N TRP A 27 20.74 15.21 3.54
CA TRP A 27 20.49 16.14 4.63
C TRP A 27 19.63 15.50 5.72
N ALA A 28 18.51 14.87 5.36
CA ALA A 28 17.62 14.21 6.30
C ALA A 28 18.34 13.09 7.09
N LYS A 29 19.09 12.23 6.41
CA LYS A 29 19.89 11.17 7.05
C LYS A 29 20.93 11.74 8.04
N LEU A 30 21.66 12.78 7.65
CA LEU A 30 22.66 13.38 8.54
C LEU A 30 22.02 14.17 9.68
N ALA A 31 20.81 14.69 9.48
CA ALA A 31 20.06 15.39 10.53
C ALA A 31 19.59 14.43 11.63
N THR A 32 19.23 13.18 11.30
CA THR A 32 18.85 12.16 12.29
C THR A 32 20.01 11.68 13.15
N GLU A 33 21.23 11.70 12.63
CA GLU A 33 22.44 11.29 13.37
C GLU A 33 22.90 12.34 14.42
N ARG A 34 22.25 13.50 14.49
CA ARG A 34 22.68 14.65 15.30
C ARG A 34 21.49 15.21 16.08
N THR A 35 21.40 14.89 17.37
CA THR A 35 20.27 15.17 18.28
C THR A 35 19.84 16.65 18.39
N TYR A 36 20.71 17.61 18.03
CA TYR A 36 20.42 19.05 18.12
C TYR A 36 19.89 19.67 16.81
N LEU A 37 19.78 18.90 15.73
CA LEU A 37 19.26 19.39 14.46
C LEU A 37 17.78 19.06 14.36
N ASN A 38 16.98 20.01 13.86
CA ASN A 38 15.57 19.78 13.55
C ASN A 38 15.49 18.87 12.31
N PRO A 39 15.25 17.56 12.45
CA PRO A 39 15.26 16.64 11.32
C PRO A 39 13.94 16.73 10.54
N ILE A 40 12.87 17.25 11.15
CA ILE A 40 11.57 17.47 10.53
C ILE A 40 11.69 18.39 9.33
N GLU A 41 12.50 19.45 9.42
CA GLU A 41 12.72 20.35 8.30
C GLU A 41 13.31 19.62 7.08
N ALA A 42 14.32 18.78 7.33
CA ALA A 42 15.01 18.04 6.29
C ALA A 42 14.12 16.97 5.64
N PHE A 43 13.34 16.24 6.44
CA PHE A 43 12.36 15.29 5.93
C PHE A 43 11.24 15.98 5.17
N ARG A 44 10.73 17.13 5.64
CA ARG A 44 9.73 17.91 4.90
C ARG A 44 10.23 18.28 3.51
N ALA A 45 11.43 18.86 3.44
CA ALA A 45 12.05 19.21 2.17
C ALA A 45 12.23 17.99 1.25
N THR A 46 12.60 16.83 1.80
CA THR A 46 12.78 15.60 1.03
C THR A 46 11.44 15.04 0.52
N ILE A 47 10.42 14.99 1.38
CA ILE A 47 9.08 14.51 1.04
C ILE A 47 8.42 15.42 -0.01
N ASP A 48 8.54 16.74 0.11
CA ASP A 48 7.98 17.69 -0.87
C ASP A 48 8.58 17.52 -2.28
N LEU A 49 9.82 17.03 -2.37
CA LEU A 49 10.50 16.73 -3.63
C LEU A 49 10.12 15.36 -4.22
N LEU A 50 9.44 14.49 -3.47
CA LEU A 50 9.18 13.11 -3.87
C LEU A 50 8.39 12.97 -5.18
N PRO A 51 7.31 13.74 -5.45
CA PRO A 51 6.62 13.65 -6.74
C PRO A 51 7.52 14.05 -7.90
N HIS A 52 8.37 15.07 -7.73
CA HIS A 52 9.29 15.51 -8.76
C HIS A 52 10.38 14.46 -9.01
N PHE A 53 10.88 13.81 -7.96
CA PHE A 53 11.84 12.72 -8.05
C PHE A 53 11.24 11.53 -8.81
N ILE A 54 10.07 11.05 -8.39
CA ILE A 54 9.42 9.85 -8.95
C ILE A 54 8.86 10.14 -10.35
N TRP A 55 8.22 11.29 -10.56
CA TRP A 55 7.69 11.66 -11.87
C TRP A 55 8.78 12.09 -12.83
N LEU A 56 9.80 12.87 -12.47
CA LEU A 56 10.72 13.45 -13.47
C LEU A 56 12.08 12.76 -13.55
N GLY A 57 12.35 11.79 -12.67
CA GLY A 57 13.69 11.23 -12.47
C GLY A 57 14.03 9.93 -13.20
N ALA A 58 13.08 9.08 -13.62
CA ALA A 58 13.40 7.67 -13.90
C ALA A 58 13.01 7.15 -15.30
N THR A 59 13.87 6.28 -15.85
CA THR A 59 13.53 5.26 -16.87
C THR A 59 12.77 4.09 -16.21
N THR A 60 12.14 3.20 -16.99
CA THR A 60 11.36 2.05 -16.46
C THR A 60 12.12 1.19 -15.45
N THR A 61 13.37 0.83 -15.72
CA THR A 61 14.19 -0.02 -14.84
C THR A 61 14.55 0.66 -13.52
N GLN A 62 14.76 1.97 -13.54
CA GLN A 62 15.19 2.72 -12.38
C GLN A 62 14.02 3.12 -11.46
N ARG A 63 12.77 3.05 -11.96
CA ARG A 63 11.58 3.31 -11.16
C ARG A 63 11.50 2.39 -9.94
N TYR A 64 11.74 1.09 -10.09
CA TYR A 64 11.67 0.14 -8.97
C TYR A 64 12.64 0.48 -7.82
N PHE A 65 13.86 0.91 -8.15
CA PHE A 65 14.82 1.36 -7.14
C PHE A 65 14.35 2.64 -6.43
N ASP A 66 13.82 3.60 -7.18
CA ASP A 66 13.31 4.86 -6.64
C ASP A 66 12.08 4.64 -5.74
N LEU A 67 11.23 3.66 -6.06
CA LEU A 67 10.08 3.26 -5.24
C LEU A 67 10.51 2.67 -3.90
N SER A 68 11.49 1.76 -3.89
CA SER A 68 12.03 1.19 -2.65
C SER A 68 12.70 2.25 -1.77
N LEU A 69 13.40 3.22 -2.38
CA LEU A 69 13.97 4.35 -1.67
C LEU A 69 12.87 5.23 -1.04
N ALA A 70 11.78 5.47 -1.76
CA ALA A 70 10.65 6.27 -1.29
C ALA A 70 9.92 5.62 -0.10
N GLU A 71 9.73 4.29 -0.12
CA GLU A 71 9.11 3.56 0.98
C GLU A 71 9.96 3.65 2.26
N ASN A 72 11.27 3.40 2.15
CA ASN A 72 12.20 3.53 3.27
C ASN A 72 12.26 4.96 3.82
N LEU A 73 12.17 5.97 2.95
CA LEU A 73 12.08 7.36 3.34
C LEU A 73 10.79 7.64 4.15
N ALA A 74 9.66 7.09 3.73
CA ALA A 74 8.36 7.29 4.40
C ALA A 74 8.41 6.81 5.85
N VAL A 75 8.83 5.56 6.05
CA VAL A 75 8.92 4.90 7.36
C VAL A 75 9.89 5.64 8.29
N ARG A 76 11.05 6.05 7.76
CA ARG A 76 12.03 6.86 8.52
C ARG A 76 11.47 8.23 8.90
N ALA A 77 10.84 8.94 7.96
CA ALA A 77 10.28 10.27 8.19
C ALA A 77 9.17 10.22 9.25
N ALA A 78 8.31 9.19 9.18
CA ALA A 78 7.26 8.94 10.15
C ALA A 78 7.81 8.72 11.55
N SER A 79 8.83 7.87 11.68
CA SER A 79 9.47 7.57 12.97
C SER A 79 10.03 8.84 13.63
N VAL A 80 10.66 9.71 12.85
CA VAL A 80 11.17 11.01 13.34
C VAL A 80 10.05 11.96 13.77
N ALA A 81 8.92 11.97 13.04
CA ALA A 81 7.75 12.74 13.42
C ALA A 81 7.10 12.19 14.70
N ILE A 82 6.99 10.87 14.85
CA ILE A 82 6.48 10.20 16.06
C ILE A 82 7.35 10.54 17.28
N GLN A 83 8.68 10.46 17.15
CA GLN A 83 9.62 10.85 18.21
C GLN A 83 9.48 12.32 18.63
N SER A 84 9.01 13.18 17.73
CA SER A 84 8.73 14.59 18.00
C SER A 84 7.28 14.83 18.48
N SER A 85 6.50 13.77 18.72
CA SER A 85 5.05 13.82 19.04
C SER A 85 4.19 14.51 17.96
N GLU A 86 4.68 14.58 16.72
CA GLU A 86 4.00 15.15 15.55
C GLU A 86 3.25 14.04 14.79
N TYR A 87 2.33 13.35 15.47
CA TYR A 87 1.63 12.16 14.94
C TYR A 87 0.83 12.45 13.66
N SER A 88 0.22 13.63 13.58
CA SER A 88 -0.48 14.12 12.40
C SER A 88 0.46 14.16 11.19
N LEU A 89 1.66 14.70 11.37
CA LEU A 89 2.66 14.80 10.31
C LEU A 89 3.21 13.43 9.92
N ALA A 90 3.38 12.52 10.88
CA ALA A 90 3.79 11.15 10.62
C ALA A 90 2.81 10.44 9.68
N LEU A 91 1.50 10.55 9.94
CA LEU A 91 0.47 10.00 9.05
C LEU A 91 0.47 10.66 7.67
N GLU A 92 0.54 11.99 7.59
CA GLU A 92 0.58 12.71 6.31
C GLU A 92 1.77 12.26 5.44
N TRP A 93 2.94 12.04 6.05
CA TRP A 93 4.13 11.59 5.34
C TRP A 93 4.08 10.13 4.91
N LEU A 94 3.63 9.22 5.80
CA LEU A 94 3.43 7.81 5.46
C LEU A 94 2.47 7.67 4.29
N GLU A 95 1.32 8.31 4.41
CA GLU A 95 0.26 8.24 3.42
C GLU A 95 0.73 8.80 2.08
N TYR A 96 1.34 9.98 2.09
CA TYR A 96 1.76 10.62 0.85
C TYR A 96 2.81 9.81 0.10
N ALA A 97 3.89 9.40 0.77
CA ALA A 97 4.96 8.66 0.12
C ALA A 97 4.47 7.31 -0.42
N ARG A 98 3.61 6.61 0.35
CA ARG A 98 2.95 5.38 -0.11
C ARG A 98 2.03 5.64 -1.30
N CYS A 99 1.19 6.68 -1.28
CA CYS A 99 0.35 7.02 -2.42
C CYS A 99 1.15 7.36 -3.68
N VAL A 100 2.31 8.02 -3.56
CA VAL A 100 3.17 8.25 -4.73
C VAL A 100 3.68 6.91 -5.27
N VAL A 101 4.08 5.98 -4.39
CA VAL A 101 4.53 4.64 -4.79
C VAL A 101 3.40 3.82 -5.42
N TRP A 102 2.25 3.71 -4.75
CA TRP A 102 1.09 2.92 -5.18
C TRP A 102 0.47 3.42 -6.47
N ASN A 103 0.28 4.74 -6.63
CA ASN A 103 -0.25 5.31 -7.88
C ASN A 103 0.67 5.03 -9.07
N GLN A 104 1.99 4.93 -8.84
CA GLN A 104 2.96 4.63 -9.89
C GLN A 104 3.10 3.12 -10.17
N ALA A 105 3.06 2.28 -9.13
CA ALA A 105 3.22 0.84 -9.25
C ALA A 105 1.98 0.16 -9.86
N LEU A 106 0.77 0.54 -9.40
CA LEU A 106 -0.46 -0.14 -9.79
C LEU A 106 -1.19 0.49 -11.00
N THR A 107 -0.69 1.61 -11.54
CA THR A 107 -1.39 2.42 -12.56
C THR A 107 -2.84 2.72 -12.16
N LEU A 108 -3.09 2.91 -10.86
CA LEU A 108 -4.39 3.35 -10.34
C LEU A 108 -4.69 4.76 -10.85
N ARG A 109 -5.96 5.18 -10.80
CA ARG A 109 -6.36 6.55 -11.19
C ARG A 109 -5.45 7.56 -10.50
N SER A 110 -4.59 8.18 -11.30
CA SER A 110 -3.67 9.21 -10.85
C SER A 110 -4.43 10.52 -10.67
N PRO A 111 -3.88 11.48 -9.89
CA PRO A 111 -4.44 12.83 -9.82
C PRO A 111 -4.61 13.48 -11.21
N VAL A 112 -3.78 13.07 -12.18
CA VAL A 112 -3.86 13.54 -13.57
C VAL A 112 -5.09 12.99 -14.29
N ASP A 113 -5.61 11.82 -13.93
CA ASP A 113 -6.84 11.28 -14.53
C ASP A 113 -8.07 12.09 -14.09
N SER A 114 -8.12 12.50 -12.82
CA SER A 114 -9.14 13.45 -12.33
C SER A 114 -9.01 14.82 -13.00
N LEU A 115 -7.78 15.28 -13.24
CA LEU A 115 -7.55 16.51 -14.00
C LEU A 115 -7.97 16.35 -15.45
N SER A 116 -7.71 15.21 -16.09
CA SER A 116 -8.10 14.94 -17.47
C SER A 116 -9.62 14.92 -17.63
N ALA A 117 -10.34 14.37 -16.65
CA ALA A 117 -11.81 14.35 -16.66
C ALA A 117 -12.45 15.74 -16.55
N SER A 118 -11.81 16.69 -15.85
CA SER A 118 -12.35 18.04 -15.62
C SER A 118 -11.77 19.10 -16.56
N ASN A 119 -10.47 19.02 -16.86
CA ASN A 119 -9.69 19.98 -17.66
C ASN A 119 -8.70 19.24 -18.59
N PRO A 120 -9.18 18.62 -19.69
CA PRO A 120 -8.36 17.78 -20.58
C PRO A 120 -7.16 18.50 -21.19
N ALA A 121 -7.33 19.78 -21.56
CA ALA A 121 -6.27 20.58 -22.19
C ALA A 121 -5.10 20.82 -21.23
N LEU A 122 -5.40 21.22 -19.99
CA LEU A 122 -4.40 21.47 -18.96
C LEU A 122 -3.68 20.17 -18.55
N ALA A 123 -4.42 19.07 -18.43
CA ALA A 123 -3.84 17.74 -18.21
C ALA A 123 -2.85 17.35 -19.31
N THR A 124 -3.23 17.53 -20.57
CA THR A 124 -2.39 17.20 -21.73
C THR A 124 -1.12 18.06 -21.76
N GLN A 125 -1.24 19.37 -21.49
CA GLN A 125 -0.09 20.27 -21.42
C GLN A 125 0.86 19.87 -20.29
N PHE A 126 0.32 19.63 -19.09
CA PHE A 126 1.10 19.18 -17.94
C PHE A 126 1.85 17.87 -18.21
N GLN A 127 1.17 16.88 -18.78
CA GLN A 127 1.79 15.60 -19.15
C GLN A 127 2.89 15.77 -20.20
N SER A 128 2.67 16.60 -21.23
CA SER A 128 3.65 16.88 -22.27
C SER A 128 4.92 17.52 -21.71
N VAL A 129 4.78 18.57 -20.89
CA VAL A 129 5.92 19.25 -20.26
C VAL A 129 6.65 18.31 -19.30
N ALA A 130 5.93 17.53 -18.50
CA ALA A 130 6.53 16.52 -17.62
C ALA A 130 7.33 15.47 -18.41
N GLN A 131 6.80 15.00 -19.55
CA GLN A 131 7.48 14.04 -20.42
C GLN A 131 8.74 14.63 -21.06
N GLN A 132 8.67 15.86 -21.59
CA GLN A 132 9.83 16.54 -22.17
C GLN A 132 10.93 16.76 -21.11
N LEU A 133 10.54 17.16 -19.90
CA LEU A 133 11.47 17.35 -18.79
C LEU A 133 12.13 16.03 -18.35
N ARG A 134 11.37 14.92 -18.31
CA ARG A 134 11.93 13.56 -18.09
C ARG A 134 12.98 13.21 -19.13
N HIS A 135 12.66 13.36 -20.42
CA HIS A 135 13.60 13.06 -21.50
C HIS A 135 14.86 13.91 -21.40
N ALA A 136 14.71 15.20 -21.14
CA ALA A 136 15.84 16.10 -20.94
C ALA A 136 16.72 15.65 -19.77
N ASN A 137 16.17 15.12 -18.67
CA ASN A 137 16.93 14.62 -17.52
C ASN A 137 17.65 13.28 -17.79
N SER A 138 17.15 12.45 -18.71
CA SER A 138 17.73 11.14 -19.04
C SER A 138 18.90 11.18 -20.05
N GLN A 139 19.08 12.29 -20.77
CA GLN A 139 20.13 12.40 -21.79
C GLN A 139 21.52 12.54 -21.16
N SER A 140 22.46 11.70 -21.60
CA SER A 140 23.86 11.76 -21.16
C SER A 140 24.58 13.00 -21.74
N PRO A 141 25.62 13.51 -21.07
CA PRO A 141 26.37 14.68 -21.52
C PRO A 141 27.15 14.49 -22.83
N ASP A 142 27.27 13.26 -23.35
CA ASP A 142 28.11 12.92 -24.52
C ASP A 142 27.52 13.33 -25.88
N SER A 143 26.37 14.02 -25.90
CA SER A 143 25.74 14.51 -27.13
C SER A 143 26.20 15.93 -27.49
N GLN A 144 26.42 16.21 -28.77
CA GLN A 144 26.77 17.55 -29.30
C GLN A 144 25.74 18.67 -28.98
N SER A 145 24.60 18.32 -28.37
CA SER A 145 23.56 19.21 -27.85
C SER A 145 23.83 19.79 -26.44
N ALA A 146 24.97 19.45 -25.81
CA ALA A 146 25.31 19.81 -24.43
C ALA A 146 25.26 21.32 -24.11
N ILE A 147 25.40 22.21 -25.10
CA ILE A 147 25.44 23.66 -24.92
C ILE A 147 24.04 24.26 -24.61
N TYR A 148 22.97 23.71 -25.20
CA TYR A 148 21.59 24.22 -25.02
C TYR A 148 20.77 23.43 -23.98
N LEU A 149 21.30 22.29 -23.53
CA LEU A 149 20.62 21.36 -22.64
C LEU A 149 20.28 21.97 -21.26
N PRO A 150 21.16 22.78 -20.61
CA PRO A 150 20.83 23.41 -19.32
C PRO A 150 19.72 24.46 -19.43
N GLU A 151 19.77 25.32 -20.45
CA GLU A 151 18.78 26.39 -20.67
C GLU A 151 17.41 25.82 -21.04
N HIS A 152 17.38 24.77 -21.88
CA HIS A 152 16.16 24.08 -22.26
C HIS A 152 15.51 23.37 -21.05
N ARG A 153 16.31 22.65 -20.24
CA ARG A 153 15.85 22.06 -18.96
C ARG A 153 15.29 23.13 -18.03
N HIS A 154 15.98 24.28 -17.93
CA HIS A 154 15.53 25.38 -17.07
C HIS A 154 14.19 25.98 -17.52
N ARG A 155 13.95 26.09 -18.82
CA ARG A 155 12.67 26.54 -19.37
C ARG A 155 11.53 25.57 -19.02
N LEU A 156 11.75 24.27 -19.27
CA LEU A 156 10.77 23.22 -18.98
C LEU A 156 10.46 23.12 -17.48
N ALA A 157 11.46 23.27 -16.61
CA ALA A 157 11.24 23.27 -15.15
C ALA A 157 10.38 24.46 -14.69
N ARG A 158 10.59 25.66 -15.26
CA ARG A 158 9.74 26.83 -14.98
C ARG A 158 8.33 26.64 -15.48
N GLU A 159 8.17 26.13 -16.71
CA GLU A 159 6.86 25.85 -17.29
C GLU A 159 6.09 24.81 -16.48
N TYR A 160 6.76 23.73 -16.07
CA TYR A 160 6.20 22.73 -15.16
C TYR A 160 5.73 23.36 -13.84
N GLY A 161 6.55 24.21 -13.23
CA GLY A 161 6.20 24.92 -12.00
C GLY A 161 4.99 25.86 -12.15
N SER A 162 4.91 26.59 -13.27
CA SER A 162 3.77 27.45 -13.58
C SER A 162 2.48 26.66 -13.79
N LEU A 163 2.52 25.58 -14.56
CA LEU A 163 1.37 24.70 -14.78
C LEU A 163 0.90 24.06 -13.47
N LEU A 164 1.84 23.63 -12.62
CA LEU A 164 1.51 23.07 -11.31
C LEU A 164 0.82 24.10 -10.40
N ALA A 165 1.24 25.37 -10.46
CA ALA A 165 0.57 26.45 -9.73
C ALA A 165 -0.83 26.72 -10.29
N GLU A 166 -0.98 26.79 -11.61
CA GLU A 166 -2.26 26.98 -12.28
C GLU A 166 -3.28 25.87 -11.94
N ILE A 167 -2.85 24.61 -11.98
CA ILE A 167 -3.70 23.47 -11.59
C ILE A 167 -4.18 23.63 -10.15
N ARG A 168 -3.35 24.11 -9.23
CA ARG A 168 -3.69 24.28 -7.81
C ARG A 168 -4.63 25.44 -7.52
N GLU A 169 -4.83 26.36 -8.45
CA GLU A 169 -5.86 27.40 -8.35
C GLU A 169 -7.26 26.88 -8.72
N LEU A 170 -7.36 25.69 -9.34
CA LEU A 170 -8.64 25.10 -9.71
C LEU A 170 -9.38 24.53 -8.49
N PRO A 171 -10.72 24.75 -8.38
CA PRO A 171 -11.53 24.12 -7.35
C PRO A 171 -11.39 22.59 -7.38
N GLY A 172 -11.07 21.99 -6.22
CA GLY A 172 -10.85 20.54 -6.10
C GLY A 172 -9.42 20.07 -6.41
N PHE A 173 -8.52 20.98 -6.83
CA PHE A 173 -7.12 20.65 -7.16
C PHE A 173 -6.09 21.42 -6.29
N VAL A 174 -6.52 22.09 -5.23
CA VAL A 174 -5.65 22.88 -4.31
C VAL A 174 -4.46 22.07 -3.79
N ASP A 175 -4.69 20.79 -3.51
CA ASP A 175 -3.68 19.84 -3.03
C ASP A 175 -3.14 18.92 -4.14
N PHE A 176 -3.26 19.32 -5.42
CA PHE A 176 -2.75 18.52 -6.54
C PHE A 176 -1.25 18.24 -6.39
N LEU A 177 -0.89 16.95 -6.41
CA LEU A 177 0.46 16.44 -6.12
C LEU A 177 1.04 16.96 -4.79
N ARG A 178 0.21 17.09 -3.75
CA ARG A 178 0.62 17.37 -2.36
C ARG A 178 0.12 16.28 -1.40
N PRO A 179 0.74 16.14 -0.21
CA PRO A 179 0.22 15.27 0.84
C PRO A 179 -1.22 15.63 1.19
N LYS A 180 -2.08 14.62 1.28
CA LYS A 180 -3.39 14.76 1.91
C LYS A 180 -3.21 15.18 3.37
N LYS A 181 -4.08 16.07 3.83
CA LYS A 181 -4.03 16.60 5.19
C LYS A 181 -4.76 15.71 6.17
N LEU A 182 -4.35 15.75 7.44
CA LEU A 182 -4.93 14.92 8.49
C LEU A 182 -6.47 14.99 8.51
N ASN A 183 -7.04 16.20 8.38
CA ASN A 183 -8.49 16.44 8.38
C ASN A 183 -9.24 15.69 7.26
N GLU A 184 -8.56 15.31 6.18
CA GLU A 184 -9.09 14.43 5.15
C GLU A 184 -8.87 12.96 5.53
N LEU A 185 -7.68 12.61 6.00
CA LEU A 185 -7.28 11.24 6.32
C LEU A 185 -8.08 10.60 7.45
N VAL A 186 -8.44 11.36 8.49
CA VAL A 186 -9.27 10.84 9.60
C VAL A 186 -10.65 10.36 9.14
N ARG A 187 -11.13 10.85 7.99
CA ARG A 187 -12.41 10.40 7.39
C ARG A 187 -12.35 8.98 6.81
N ALA A 188 -11.16 8.38 6.73
CA ALA A 188 -10.98 6.99 6.34
C ALA A 188 -11.54 6.04 7.41
N ALA A 189 -11.47 6.42 8.69
CA ALA A 189 -11.94 5.62 9.83
C ALA A 189 -13.47 5.66 9.95
N ARG A 190 -14.18 5.05 8.99
CA ARG A 190 -15.66 5.04 8.93
C ARG A 190 -16.28 3.87 9.69
N ASN A 191 -15.68 2.69 9.56
CA ASN A 191 -16.24 1.42 10.04
C ASN A 191 -15.63 0.95 11.37
N GLY A 192 -14.63 1.66 11.87
CA GLY A 192 -13.89 1.30 13.07
C GLY A 192 -12.52 1.98 13.13
N PRO A 193 -11.75 1.79 14.21
CA PRO A 193 -10.38 2.28 14.30
C PRO A 193 -9.50 1.78 13.16
N ILE A 194 -8.60 2.65 12.70
CA ILE A 194 -7.52 2.28 11.78
C ILE A 194 -6.20 2.32 12.55
N ILE A 195 -5.44 1.23 12.47
CA ILE A 195 -4.17 1.07 13.16
C ILE A 195 -3.05 1.06 12.12
N VAL A 196 -2.31 2.15 12.05
CA VAL A 196 -1.13 2.29 11.17
C VAL A 196 0.09 1.77 11.92
N ILE A 197 0.70 0.69 11.43
CA ILE A 197 1.91 0.10 12.02
C ILE A 197 3.14 0.60 11.28
N ASN A 198 3.99 1.33 11.98
CA ASN A 198 5.27 1.83 11.48
C ASN A 198 6.42 1.13 12.22
N CYS A 199 7.32 0.48 11.48
CA CYS A 199 8.46 -0.24 12.07
C CYS A 199 9.77 0.30 11.50
N TYR A 200 10.63 0.83 12.38
CA TYR A 200 11.88 1.44 11.94
C TYR A 200 12.99 1.29 12.99
N GLU A 201 14.13 0.73 12.59
CA GLU A 201 15.28 0.48 13.45
C GLU A 201 14.88 -0.27 14.74
N SER A 202 14.97 0.41 15.89
CA SER A 202 14.90 -0.18 17.22
C SER A 202 13.50 -0.21 17.84
N HIS A 203 12.48 0.34 17.18
CA HIS A 203 11.12 0.38 17.71
C HIS A 203 10.09 0.29 16.58
N CYS A 204 8.93 -0.24 16.93
CA CYS A 204 7.72 -0.09 16.14
C CYS A 204 6.73 0.79 16.90
N ASP A 205 5.84 1.42 16.15
CA ASP A 205 4.82 2.31 16.65
C ASP A 205 3.49 1.98 15.99
N ALA A 206 2.42 2.05 16.77
CA ALA A 206 1.05 2.05 16.26
C ALA A 206 0.47 3.46 16.38
N LEU A 207 0.08 4.04 15.25
CA LEU A 207 -0.74 5.26 15.20
C LEU A 207 -2.19 4.86 14.98
N ILE A 208 -3.06 5.30 15.87
CA ILE A 208 -4.46 4.88 15.93
C ILE A 208 -5.35 6.06 15.56
N ILE A 209 -6.12 5.88 14.50
CA ILE A 209 -7.15 6.81 14.04
C ILE A 209 -8.49 6.29 14.55
N ILE A 210 -9.10 6.98 15.50
CA ILE A 210 -10.40 6.60 16.04
C ILE A 210 -11.50 7.36 15.26
N PRO A 211 -12.59 6.69 14.86
CA PRO A 211 -13.69 7.35 14.16
C PRO A 211 -14.20 8.59 14.90
N ARG A 212 -14.45 9.66 14.14
CA ARG A 212 -14.99 10.95 14.63
C ARG A 212 -14.10 11.68 15.64
N GLN A 213 -12.82 11.32 15.73
CA GLN A 213 -11.83 12.04 16.51
C GLN A 213 -10.80 12.69 15.59
N ASP A 214 -10.42 13.92 15.92
CA ASP A 214 -9.45 14.71 15.14
C ASP A 214 -8.00 14.54 15.66
N HIS A 215 -7.82 13.81 16.77
CA HIS A 215 -6.50 13.52 17.33
C HIS A 215 -6.07 12.09 17.02
N ILE A 216 -4.76 11.89 16.92
CA ILE A 216 -4.15 10.58 16.66
C ILE A 216 -3.58 10.06 17.96
N SER A 217 -3.98 8.84 18.33
CA SER A 217 -3.41 8.15 19.48
C SER A 217 -2.16 7.39 19.06
N HIS A 218 -1.20 7.25 19.97
CA HIS A 218 0.08 6.58 19.74
C HIS A 218 0.31 5.51 20.79
N VAL A 219 0.73 4.33 20.33
CA VAL A 219 1.19 3.22 21.17
C VAL A 219 2.59 2.84 20.72
N ALA A 220 3.57 3.02 21.62
CA ALA A 220 4.92 2.52 21.40
C ALA A 220 4.95 1.00 21.57
N LEU A 221 5.64 0.30 20.68
CA LEU A 221 5.78 -1.16 20.67
C LEU A 221 7.26 -1.54 20.85
N PRO A 222 7.84 -1.34 22.06
CA PRO A 222 9.29 -1.43 22.27
C PRO A 222 9.86 -2.85 22.13
N ASN A 223 9.02 -3.87 22.26
CA ASN A 223 9.43 -5.27 22.12
C ASN A 223 9.34 -5.77 20.68
N PHE A 224 8.85 -4.95 19.75
CA PHE A 224 8.79 -5.25 18.33
C PHE A 224 9.67 -4.27 17.56
N THR A 225 10.60 -4.80 16.75
CA THR A 225 11.60 -3.99 16.02
C THR A 225 11.53 -4.26 14.53
N GLU A 226 12.18 -3.41 13.73
CA GLU A 226 12.32 -3.67 12.29
C GLU A 226 13.02 -5.01 12.03
N GLN A 227 14.06 -5.32 12.81
CA GLN A 227 14.77 -6.60 12.71
C GLN A 227 13.85 -7.77 13.07
N LYS A 228 13.08 -7.68 14.15
CA LYS A 228 12.12 -8.73 14.54
C LYS A 228 11.06 -8.91 13.46
N THR A 229 10.54 -7.81 12.91
CA THR A 229 9.57 -7.82 11.80
C THR A 229 10.10 -8.56 10.56
N GLN A 230 11.34 -8.25 10.15
CA GLN A 230 11.98 -8.91 9.01
C GLN A 230 12.24 -10.40 9.27
N HIS A 231 12.69 -10.74 10.48
CA HIS A 231 12.93 -12.11 10.91
C HIS A 231 11.63 -12.93 10.87
N THR A 232 10.57 -12.42 11.50
CA THR A 232 9.23 -13.01 11.51
C THR A 232 8.68 -13.19 10.09
N ARG A 233 8.88 -12.22 9.20
CA ARG A 233 8.51 -12.35 7.78
C ARG A 233 9.25 -13.51 7.11
N VAL A 234 10.57 -13.58 7.28
CA VAL A 234 11.41 -14.63 6.67
C VAL A 234 11.03 -16.01 7.20
N GLU A 235 10.78 -16.15 8.51
CA GLU A 235 10.34 -17.42 9.10
C GLU A 235 9.00 -17.88 8.54
N LEU A 236 8.03 -16.97 8.45
CA LEU A 236 6.73 -17.25 7.84
C LEU A 236 6.89 -17.67 6.36
N GLU A 237 7.71 -16.95 5.60
CA GLU A 237 7.99 -17.30 4.20
C GLU A 237 8.65 -18.68 4.07
N MET A 238 9.63 -19.00 4.91
CA MET A 238 10.29 -20.30 4.94
C MET A 238 9.32 -21.41 5.33
N TRP A 239 8.43 -21.16 6.29
CA TRP A 239 7.38 -22.10 6.68
C TRP A 239 6.41 -22.37 5.53
N LEU A 240 5.91 -21.32 4.86
CA LEU A 240 5.05 -21.45 3.68
C LEU A 240 5.72 -22.24 2.54
N ARG A 241 7.02 -22.02 2.32
CA ARG A 241 7.81 -22.78 1.32
C ARG A 241 7.98 -24.24 1.73
N ARG A 242 8.37 -24.52 2.99
CA ARG A 242 8.52 -25.89 3.54
C ARG A 242 7.21 -26.67 3.49
N GLY A 243 6.09 -25.99 3.71
CA GLY A 243 4.75 -26.58 3.65
C GLY A 243 4.25 -26.89 2.23
N GLY A 244 4.93 -26.43 1.18
CA GLY A 244 4.39 -26.46 -0.20
C GLY A 244 3.16 -25.55 -0.36
N LEU A 245 2.91 -24.64 0.59
CA LEU A 245 1.70 -23.80 0.68
C LEU A 245 1.72 -22.62 -0.30
N ARG A 246 2.84 -22.37 -0.98
CA ARG A 246 2.92 -21.41 -2.09
C ARG A 246 2.33 -21.97 -3.40
N GLU A 247 2.18 -23.29 -3.53
CA GLU A 247 1.47 -23.93 -4.64
C GLU A 247 0.08 -24.37 -4.15
N ARG A 248 -0.96 -23.58 -4.44
CA ARG A 248 -2.34 -23.97 -4.15
C ARG A 248 -2.70 -25.22 -4.97
N GLY A 249 -2.96 -26.34 -4.31
CA GLY A 249 -3.34 -27.59 -4.98
C GLY A 249 -2.84 -28.87 -4.30
N VAL A 250 -1.87 -28.79 -3.37
CA VAL A 250 -1.37 -29.96 -2.65
C VAL A 250 -2.19 -30.20 -1.38
N ARG A 251 -3.00 -31.25 -1.39
CA ARG A 251 -3.74 -31.70 -0.20
C ARG A 251 -2.76 -32.37 0.76
N ARG A 252 -2.44 -31.73 1.89
CA ARG A 252 -1.83 -32.43 3.02
C ARG A 252 -2.92 -33.01 3.91
N PRO A 253 -2.74 -34.22 4.50
CA PRO A 253 -3.41 -34.53 5.76
C PRO A 253 -3.01 -33.47 6.78
N VAL A 254 -3.97 -32.98 7.57
CA VAL A 254 -3.73 -32.02 8.65
C VAL A 254 -2.69 -32.61 9.60
N THR A 255 -1.43 -32.21 9.42
CA THR A 255 -0.40 -32.37 10.47
C THR A 255 -0.59 -31.25 11.46
N GLU A 256 -0.31 -31.54 12.73
CA GLU A 256 -0.34 -30.54 13.81
C GLU A 256 0.43 -29.25 13.43
N PRO A 257 0.00 -28.09 13.94
CA PRO A 257 0.66 -26.83 13.65
C PRO A 257 2.16 -26.94 13.96
N ASP A 258 2.98 -26.45 13.03
CA ASP A 258 4.43 -26.42 13.20
C ASP A 258 4.75 -25.54 14.43
N ALA A 259 5.50 -26.05 15.40
CA ALA A 259 5.79 -25.32 16.64
C ALA A 259 6.47 -23.97 16.35
N ASP A 260 7.26 -23.90 15.28
CA ASP A 260 7.96 -22.69 14.84
C ASP A 260 6.96 -21.55 14.49
N ILE A 261 5.84 -21.85 13.81
CA ILE A 261 4.87 -20.81 13.42
C ILE A 261 4.04 -20.34 14.60
N VAL A 262 3.72 -21.24 15.54
CA VAL A 262 2.95 -20.88 16.75
C VAL A 262 3.73 -19.87 17.59
N LEU A 263 5.04 -20.08 17.77
CA LEU A 263 5.90 -19.14 18.50
C LEU A 263 5.93 -17.75 17.83
N VAL A 264 5.97 -17.70 16.50
CA VAL A 264 5.91 -16.44 15.75
C VAL A 264 4.58 -15.70 16.00
N LEU A 265 3.45 -16.40 15.99
CA LEU A 265 2.13 -15.80 16.23
C LEU A 265 1.96 -15.35 17.69
N VAL A 266 2.54 -16.08 18.65
CA VAL A 266 2.61 -15.70 20.08
C VAL A 266 3.43 -14.42 20.27
N ASP A 267 4.58 -14.31 19.61
CA ASP A 267 5.43 -13.12 19.66
C ASP A 267 4.70 -11.90 19.07
N MET A 268 4.05 -12.07 17.92
CA MET A 268 3.23 -11.01 17.30
C MET A 268 2.07 -10.60 18.20
N TRP A 269 1.44 -11.55 18.89
CA TRP A 269 0.37 -11.27 19.83
C TRP A 269 0.86 -10.42 20.99
N ASN A 270 1.90 -10.87 21.68
CA ASN A 270 2.38 -10.22 22.90
C ASN A 270 3.03 -8.86 22.64
N ASP A 271 3.82 -8.73 21.58
CA ASP A 271 4.66 -7.55 21.36
C ASP A 271 4.06 -6.51 20.42
N LEU A 272 3.08 -6.89 19.60
CA LEU A 272 2.46 -6.00 18.61
C LEU A 272 0.95 -5.83 18.82
N VAL A 273 0.17 -6.92 18.79
CA VAL A 273 -1.29 -6.79 18.74
C VAL A 273 -1.92 -6.51 20.10
N ARG A 274 -1.54 -7.27 21.13
CA ARG A 274 -2.12 -7.14 22.46
C ARG A 274 -1.98 -5.72 23.04
N PRO A 275 -0.83 -5.03 22.95
CA PRO A 275 -0.71 -3.64 23.42
C PRO A 275 -1.67 -2.67 22.71
N VAL A 276 -1.94 -2.90 21.42
CA VAL A 276 -2.88 -2.09 20.64
C VAL A 276 -4.32 -2.35 21.08
N LEU A 277 -4.71 -3.61 21.26
CA LEU A 277 -6.07 -3.97 21.72
C LEU A 277 -6.32 -3.53 23.16
N ASP A 278 -5.31 -3.59 24.02
CA ASP A 278 -5.35 -3.09 25.39
C ASP A 278 -5.59 -1.57 25.41
N HIS A 279 -4.84 -0.82 24.59
CA HIS A 279 -5.02 0.63 24.46
C HIS A 279 -6.42 1.01 23.95
N LEU A 280 -7.01 0.20 23.06
CA LEU A 280 -8.38 0.38 22.58
C LEU A 280 -9.44 -0.03 23.62
N GLY A 281 -9.05 -0.66 24.73
CA GLY A 281 -9.96 -1.18 25.75
C GLY A 281 -10.76 -2.39 25.28
N TYR A 282 -10.23 -3.18 24.34
CA TYR A 282 -10.94 -4.32 23.75
C TYR A 282 -10.71 -5.64 24.47
N LEU A 283 -9.66 -5.76 25.29
CA LEU A 283 -9.32 -6.99 25.99
C LEU A 283 -10.24 -7.30 27.17
N ASP A 284 -10.80 -6.27 27.81
CA ASP A 284 -11.67 -6.41 28.99
C ASP A 284 -13.14 -6.66 28.64
N ASN A 285 -13.49 -6.68 27.35
CA ASN A 285 -14.87 -6.89 26.92
C ASN A 285 -15.29 -8.35 27.13
N ASP A 286 -16.49 -8.55 27.68
CA ASP A 286 -17.16 -9.84 27.63
C ASP A 286 -17.30 -10.30 26.16
N PRO A 287 -17.33 -11.62 25.88
CA PRO A 287 -17.54 -12.12 24.52
C PRO A 287 -18.86 -11.54 24.00
N ALA A 288 -18.76 -10.55 23.12
CA ALA A 288 -19.92 -9.94 22.49
C ALA A 288 -20.29 -10.78 21.28
N ASP A 289 -21.59 -10.98 21.04
CA ASP A 289 -22.08 -11.57 19.78
C ASP A 289 -21.65 -10.72 18.57
N ASP A 290 -21.43 -9.41 18.78
CA ASP A 290 -20.93 -8.46 17.80
C ASP A 290 -19.54 -7.92 18.20
N LEU A 291 -18.48 -8.48 17.60
CA LEU A 291 -17.11 -8.01 17.79
C LEU A 291 -16.88 -6.65 17.07
N PRO A 292 -16.12 -5.72 17.67
CA PRO A 292 -15.74 -4.48 17.00
C PRO A 292 -14.87 -4.75 15.77
N HIS A 293 -15.00 -3.90 14.75
CA HIS A 293 -14.18 -3.94 13.55
C HIS A 293 -12.96 -3.03 13.68
N ILE A 294 -11.80 -3.50 13.22
CA ILE A 294 -10.60 -2.68 13.06
C ILE A 294 -9.99 -2.88 11.67
N THR A 295 -9.30 -1.84 11.19
CA THR A 295 -8.51 -1.94 9.96
C THR A 295 -7.03 -1.77 10.25
N TRP A 296 -6.22 -2.76 9.88
CA TRP A 296 -4.78 -2.70 9.93
C TRP A 296 -4.23 -2.00 8.69
N CYS A 297 -3.35 -1.02 8.88
CA CYS A 297 -2.61 -0.34 7.82
C CYS A 297 -1.09 -0.51 8.06
N PRO A 298 -0.56 -1.72 7.84
CA PRO A 298 0.85 -1.99 8.07
C PRO A 298 1.77 -1.35 7.01
N THR A 299 3.04 -1.16 7.36
CA THR A 299 4.08 -0.63 6.48
C THR A 299 5.27 -1.57 6.35
N GLY A 300 6.01 -1.50 5.24
CA GLY A 300 7.19 -2.32 4.99
C GLY A 300 6.93 -3.81 5.20
N ALA A 301 7.87 -4.50 5.85
CA ALA A 301 7.78 -5.94 6.11
C ALA A 301 6.59 -6.35 7.00
N ALA A 302 6.05 -5.45 7.82
CA ALA A 302 4.87 -5.75 8.63
C ALA A 302 3.63 -6.03 7.77
N SER A 303 3.61 -5.55 6.52
CA SER A 303 2.51 -5.78 5.57
C SER A 303 2.34 -7.26 5.18
N PHE A 304 3.38 -8.08 5.39
CA PHE A 304 3.36 -9.51 5.11
C PHE A 304 2.98 -10.37 6.32
N LEU A 305 2.75 -9.74 7.48
CA LEU A 305 2.48 -10.45 8.71
C LEU A 305 0.97 -10.66 8.89
N PRO A 306 0.53 -11.88 9.28
CA PRO A 306 -0.87 -12.19 9.48
C PRO A 306 -1.36 -11.65 10.84
N LEU A 307 -1.40 -10.32 11.00
CA LEU A 307 -1.80 -9.68 12.26
C LEU A 307 -3.13 -10.22 12.81
N HIS A 308 -4.11 -10.49 11.94
CA HIS A 308 -5.41 -11.08 12.29
C HIS A 308 -5.34 -12.49 12.89
N ALA A 309 -4.23 -13.20 12.69
CA ALA A 309 -3.99 -14.55 13.22
C ALA A 309 -3.00 -14.54 14.39
N ALA A 310 -2.52 -13.38 14.84
CA ALA A 310 -1.65 -13.33 16.01
C ALA A 310 -2.40 -13.88 17.23
N GLY A 311 -1.75 -14.76 17.98
CA GLY A 311 -2.36 -15.30 19.18
C GLY A 311 -1.50 -16.28 19.93
N ASP A 312 -1.79 -16.42 21.21
CA ASP A 312 -1.36 -17.55 22.02
C ASP A 312 -2.42 -18.63 21.99
N TYR A 313 -2.20 -19.64 21.13
CA TYR A 313 -3.14 -20.72 20.86
C TYR A 313 -3.21 -21.74 22.01
N ASP A 314 -2.28 -21.70 22.96
CA ASP A 314 -2.31 -22.55 24.16
C ASP A 314 -3.18 -21.93 25.27
N GLN A 315 -3.57 -20.66 25.12
CA GLN A 315 -4.39 -19.94 26.09
C GLN A 315 -5.79 -19.64 25.54
N PRO A 316 -6.85 -19.78 26.35
CA PRO A 316 -8.19 -19.38 25.93
C PRO A 316 -8.25 -17.86 25.74
N ARG A 317 -9.02 -17.41 24.74
CA ARG A 317 -9.24 -15.98 24.44
C ARG A 317 -7.92 -15.20 24.33
N SER A 318 -6.96 -15.72 23.58
CA SER A 318 -5.66 -15.08 23.43
C SER A 318 -5.27 -14.87 21.97
N CYS A 319 -6.26 -14.83 21.08
CA CYS A 319 -6.07 -14.57 19.66
C CYS A 319 -6.80 -13.30 19.23
N VAL A 320 -6.28 -12.57 18.23
CA VAL A 320 -6.90 -11.32 17.74
C VAL A 320 -8.37 -11.50 17.38
N PHE A 321 -8.69 -12.60 16.68
CA PHE A 321 -10.05 -12.91 16.23
C PHE A 321 -11.05 -13.21 17.36
N ASP A 322 -10.57 -13.38 18.60
CA ASP A 322 -11.46 -13.48 19.78
C ASP A 322 -12.00 -12.11 20.22
N TYR A 323 -11.38 -11.01 19.74
CA TYR A 323 -11.64 -9.65 20.22
C TYR A 323 -12.11 -8.69 19.12
N VAL A 324 -11.69 -8.90 17.87
CA VAL A 324 -11.96 -7.96 16.78
C VAL A 324 -12.14 -8.65 15.43
N ILE A 325 -12.98 -8.07 14.58
CA ILE A 325 -13.01 -8.38 13.15
C ILE A 325 -11.93 -7.55 12.47
N SER A 326 -10.98 -8.21 11.82
CA SER A 326 -9.83 -7.57 11.17
C SER A 326 -10.05 -7.36 9.67
N SER A 327 -9.75 -6.16 9.19
CA SER A 327 -9.51 -5.87 7.77
C SER A 327 -8.15 -5.23 7.57
N TYR A 328 -7.71 -5.13 6.31
CA TYR A 328 -6.42 -4.53 5.96
C TYR A 328 -6.63 -3.44 4.91
N THR A 329 -5.75 -2.44 4.94
CA THR A 329 -5.69 -1.45 3.88
C THR A 329 -4.23 -1.09 3.56
N PRO A 330 -3.86 -0.91 2.29
CA PRO A 330 -2.52 -0.46 1.93
C PRO A 330 -2.32 1.04 2.23
N THR A 331 -3.37 1.85 2.16
CA THR A 331 -3.30 3.30 2.40
C THR A 331 -4.62 3.82 2.95
N LEU A 332 -4.59 4.93 3.69
CA LEU A 332 -5.80 5.59 4.15
C LEU A 332 -6.64 6.10 2.96
N SER A 333 -5.98 6.52 1.88
CA SER A 333 -6.65 6.99 0.66
C SER A 333 -7.49 5.91 -0.02
N ALA A 334 -7.08 4.63 0.04
CA ALA A 334 -7.88 3.53 -0.51
C ALA A 334 -9.28 3.48 0.12
N LEU A 335 -9.35 3.72 1.43
CA LEU A 335 -10.62 3.77 2.18
C LEU A 335 -11.42 5.06 1.94
N LEU A 336 -10.77 6.16 1.55
CA LEU A 336 -11.46 7.41 1.22
C LEU A 336 -12.24 7.30 -0.09
N THR A 337 -11.71 6.56 -1.07
CA THR A 337 -12.31 6.38 -2.40
C THR A 337 -13.49 5.42 -2.44
N SER A 338 -13.69 4.60 -1.39
CA SER A 338 -14.86 3.74 -1.28
C SER A 338 -16.11 4.62 -1.06
N ALA A 339 -16.90 4.80 -2.12
CA ALA A 339 -18.23 5.38 -1.99
C ALA A 339 -19.11 4.42 -1.18
N PRO A 340 -19.93 4.91 -0.24
CA PRO A 340 -20.95 4.07 0.37
C PRO A 340 -21.93 3.66 -0.73
N THR A 341 -21.86 2.40 -1.17
CA THR A 341 -22.85 1.84 -2.07
C THR A 341 -24.15 1.70 -1.28
N VAL A 342 -25.22 2.34 -1.75
CA VAL A 342 -26.56 2.13 -1.20
C VAL A 342 -26.94 0.69 -1.51
N GLN A 343 -26.82 -0.20 -0.53
CA GLN A 343 -27.30 -1.57 -0.65
C GLN A 343 -28.82 -1.58 -0.46
N SER A 344 -29.56 -1.56 -1.56
CA SER A 344 -31.01 -1.74 -1.54
C SER A 344 -31.52 -2.80 -2.53
N SER A 345 -30.64 -3.64 -3.09
CA SER A 345 -30.99 -4.79 -3.93
C SER A 345 -30.52 -6.11 -3.32
N ILE A 346 -31.19 -7.20 -3.70
CA ILE A 346 -30.69 -8.57 -3.46
C ILE A 346 -29.33 -8.68 -4.16
N PRO A 347 -28.23 -8.97 -3.43
CA PRO A 347 -26.89 -8.99 -4.02
C PRO A 347 -26.80 -10.04 -5.12
N GLN A 348 -26.02 -9.76 -6.17
CA GLN A 348 -25.72 -10.69 -7.25
C GLN A 348 -24.32 -11.29 -7.04
N VAL A 349 -24.25 -12.62 -7.01
CA VAL A 349 -22.99 -13.38 -6.85
C VAL A 349 -22.58 -14.00 -8.18
N LEU A 350 -21.37 -13.69 -8.61
CA LEU A 350 -20.69 -14.36 -9.72
C LEU A 350 -19.66 -15.33 -9.19
N ALA A 351 -19.82 -16.62 -9.49
CA ALA A 351 -18.86 -17.65 -9.09
C ALA A 351 -18.08 -18.19 -10.30
N ILE A 352 -16.76 -18.12 -10.25
CA ILE A 352 -15.87 -18.45 -11.36
C ILE A 352 -15.03 -19.65 -10.96
N GLY A 353 -15.08 -20.72 -11.75
CA GLY A 353 -14.37 -21.96 -11.47
C GLY A 353 -13.49 -22.40 -12.64
N GLN A 354 -12.20 -22.62 -12.37
CA GLN A 354 -11.30 -23.26 -13.32
C GLN A 354 -10.70 -24.52 -12.69
N GLU A 355 -11.36 -25.66 -12.92
CA GLU A 355 -10.88 -26.97 -12.47
C GLU A 355 -9.69 -27.46 -13.31
N ALA A 356 -9.73 -27.26 -14.63
CA ALA A 356 -8.72 -27.77 -15.56
C ALA A 356 -8.05 -26.60 -16.31
N THR A 357 -7.01 -26.03 -15.71
CA THR A 357 -6.17 -25.02 -16.36
C THR A 357 -5.05 -25.69 -17.18
N PRO A 358 -4.91 -25.40 -18.49
CA PRO A 358 -3.80 -25.91 -19.29
C PRO A 358 -2.45 -25.52 -18.69
N GLY A 359 -1.53 -26.50 -18.55
CA GLY A 359 -0.20 -26.28 -17.96
C GLY A 359 -0.11 -26.49 -16.45
N TYR A 360 -1.25 -26.70 -15.77
CA TYR A 360 -1.31 -26.85 -14.31
C TYR A 360 -2.01 -28.16 -13.89
N SER A 361 -1.80 -28.55 -12.63
CA SER A 361 -2.50 -29.68 -12.03
C SER A 361 -4.01 -29.36 -11.86
N PRO A 362 -4.92 -30.34 -12.06
CA PRO A 362 -6.34 -30.10 -11.87
C PRO A 362 -6.71 -29.73 -10.42
N LEU A 363 -7.70 -28.85 -10.26
CA LEU A 363 -8.27 -28.42 -8.97
C LEU A 363 -9.70 -28.96 -8.80
N PRO A 364 -9.91 -30.26 -8.55
CA PRO A 364 -11.26 -30.84 -8.45
C PRO A 364 -12.07 -30.29 -7.26
N GLY A 365 -11.40 -29.68 -6.28
CA GLY A 365 -12.03 -28.98 -5.16
C GLY A 365 -12.89 -27.80 -5.59
N THR A 366 -12.54 -27.14 -6.70
CA THR A 366 -13.24 -25.98 -7.27
C THR A 366 -14.71 -26.28 -7.52
N THR A 367 -15.02 -27.43 -8.11
CA THR A 367 -16.41 -27.82 -8.42
C THR A 367 -17.25 -27.98 -7.16
N ARG A 368 -16.65 -28.53 -6.09
CA ARG A 368 -17.31 -28.67 -4.79
C ARG A 368 -17.47 -27.31 -4.09
N GLU A 369 -16.46 -26.46 -4.15
CA GLU A 369 -16.49 -25.10 -3.60
C GLU A 369 -17.61 -24.26 -4.23
N LEU A 370 -17.72 -24.25 -5.56
CA LEU A 370 -18.79 -23.53 -6.26
C LEU A 370 -20.18 -24.07 -5.91
N THR A 371 -20.31 -25.39 -5.73
CA THR A 371 -21.56 -26.00 -5.29
C THR A 371 -21.96 -25.47 -3.91
N TYR A 372 -21.01 -25.36 -2.97
CA TYR A 372 -21.28 -24.78 -1.67
C TYR A 372 -21.67 -23.30 -1.76
N VAL A 373 -20.95 -22.49 -2.55
CA VAL A 373 -21.31 -21.07 -2.73
C VAL A 373 -22.74 -20.96 -3.25
N LYS A 374 -23.11 -21.72 -4.28
CA LYS A 374 -24.47 -21.77 -4.83
C LYS A 374 -25.51 -22.14 -3.78
N THR A 375 -25.25 -23.16 -2.94
CA THR A 375 -26.17 -23.57 -1.88
C THR A 375 -26.35 -22.49 -0.82
N HIS A 376 -25.29 -21.79 -0.43
CA HIS A 376 -25.36 -20.75 0.61
C HIS A 376 -26.01 -19.45 0.12
N THR A 377 -26.03 -19.20 -1.19
CA THR A 377 -26.67 -18.03 -1.81
C THR A 377 -28.14 -18.25 -2.17
N GLN A 378 -28.61 -19.50 -2.20
CA GLN A 378 -30.01 -19.82 -2.53
C GLN A 378 -31.00 -19.06 -1.65
N GLY A 379 -31.89 -18.30 -2.30
CA GLY A 379 -32.93 -17.49 -1.63
C GLY A 379 -32.40 -16.25 -0.91
N ARG A 380 -31.10 -15.97 -0.97
CA ARG A 380 -30.43 -14.83 -0.31
C ARG A 380 -29.77 -13.88 -1.31
N ALA A 381 -29.34 -14.40 -2.45
CA ALA A 381 -28.65 -13.65 -3.49
C ALA A 381 -28.98 -14.23 -4.88
N GLY A 382 -28.87 -13.40 -5.92
CA GLY A 382 -28.79 -13.91 -7.28
C GLY A 382 -27.46 -14.65 -7.49
N TYR A 383 -27.45 -15.67 -8.34
CA TYR A 383 -26.25 -16.49 -8.56
C TYR A 383 -26.06 -16.83 -10.04
N SER A 384 -24.87 -16.53 -10.54
CA SER A 384 -24.39 -16.94 -11.86
C SER A 384 -23.02 -17.58 -11.75
N GLN A 385 -22.64 -18.36 -12.77
CA GLN A 385 -21.34 -19.01 -12.77
C GLN A 385 -20.68 -19.03 -14.14
N LEU A 386 -19.35 -18.89 -14.16
CA LEU A 386 -18.50 -19.09 -15.34
C LEU A 386 -17.52 -20.22 -15.02
N THR A 387 -17.54 -21.30 -15.80
CA THR A 387 -16.68 -22.47 -15.54
C THR A 387 -16.00 -22.97 -16.80
N GLY A 388 -14.83 -23.58 -16.65
CA GLY A 388 -14.11 -24.24 -17.74
C GLY A 388 -13.85 -23.29 -18.91
N SER A 389 -14.39 -23.63 -20.09
CA SER A 389 -14.26 -22.84 -21.32
C SER A 389 -15.11 -21.56 -21.37
N GLN A 390 -16.08 -21.41 -20.47
CA GLN A 390 -16.86 -20.18 -20.35
C GLN A 390 -16.13 -19.13 -19.51
N ALA A 391 -15.18 -19.53 -18.66
CA ALA A 391 -14.41 -18.65 -17.79
C ALA A 391 -13.20 -18.03 -18.53
N THR A 392 -13.46 -17.41 -19.69
CA THR A 392 -12.43 -16.68 -20.43
C THR A 392 -12.11 -15.35 -19.74
N THR A 393 -10.94 -14.79 -20.03
CA THR A 393 -10.50 -13.49 -19.51
C THR A 393 -11.55 -12.40 -19.71
N THR A 394 -11.99 -12.21 -20.95
CA THR A 394 -12.96 -11.19 -21.34
C THR A 394 -14.31 -11.42 -20.65
N ALA A 395 -14.84 -12.65 -20.71
CA ALA A 395 -16.13 -12.96 -20.11
C ALA A 395 -16.14 -12.72 -18.59
N VAL A 396 -15.04 -13.03 -17.91
CA VAL A 396 -14.92 -12.76 -16.48
C VAL A 396 -14.85 -11.26 -16.21
N LEU A 397 -14.01 -10.49 -16.93
CA LEU A 397 -13.88 -9.05 -16.70
C LEU A 397 -15.20 -8.33 -16.96
N ASP A 398 -15.88 -8.65 -18.07
CA ASP A 398 -17.20 -8.09 -18.41
C ASP A 398 -18.24 -8.44 -17.34
N ALA A 399 -18.21 -9.66 -16.83
CA ALA A 399 -19.12 -10.08 -15.77
C ALA A 399 -18.79 -9.41 -14.43
N MET A 400 -17.53 -9.19 -14.07
CA MET A 400 -17.16 -8.53 -12.81
C MET A 400 -17.72 -7.10 -12.67
N GLU A 401 -18.00 -6.42 -13.78
CA GLU A 401 -18.65 -5.10 -13.77
C GLU A 401 -20.14 -5.13 -13.43
N GLN A 402 -20.79 -6.30 -13.50
CA GLN A 402 -22.24 -6.46 -13.40
C GLN A 402 -22.72 -7.10 -12.09
N TYR A 403 -21.80 -7.58 -11.24
CA TYR A 403 -22.13 -8.34 -10.03
C TYR A 403 -21.55 -7.67 -8.79
N ASP A 404 -22.27 -7.76 -7.67
CA ASP A 404 -21.85 -7.18 -6.41
C ASP A 404 -20.71 -7.98 -5.77
N TRP A 405 -20.81 -9.30 -5.81
CA TRP A 405 -19.84 -10.23 -5.22
C TRP A 405 -19.26 -11.16 -6.27
N VAL A 406 -17.94 -11.35 -6.20
CA VAL A 406 -17.21 -12.24 -7.11
C VAL A 406 -16.46 -13.27 -6.28
N HIS A 407 -16.66 -14.55 -6.60
CA HIS A 407 -15.96 -15.67 -6.01
C HIS A 407 -15.09 -16.35 -7.07
N LEU A 408 -13.77 -16.39 -6.85
CA LEU A 408 -12.80 -16.96 -7.79
C LEU A 408 -12.20 -18.23 -7.20
N ALA A 409 -12.45 -19.38 -7.84
CA ALA A 409 -11.89 -20.68 -7.50
C ALA A 409 -11.04 -21.21 -8.67
N CYS A 410 -9.76 -20.86 -8.68
CA CYS A 410 -8.82 -21.12 -9.77
C CYS A 410 -7.36 -21.04 -9.31
N HIS A 411 -6.42 -21.36 -10.20
CA HIS A 411 -4.99 -21.12 -9.99
C HIS A 411 -4.69 -19.63 -9.91
N ALA A 412 -3.81 -19.25 -9.00
CA ALA A 412 -3.30 -17.89 -8.85
C ALA A 412 -1.79 -17.95 -8.60
N HIS A 413 -1.05 -17.11 -9.30
CA HIS A 413 0.39 -16.95 -9.18
C HIS A 413 0.69 -15.53 -8.72
N GLN A 414 1.62 -15.42 -7.79
CA GLN A 414 2.06 -14.16 -7.21
C GLN A 414 3.55 -14.01 -7.49
N ASP A 415 3.90 -12.95 -8.22
CA ASP A 415 5.30 -12.62 -8.49
C ASP A 415 5.80 -11.62 -7.44
N VAL A 416 6.70 -12.12 -6.60
CA VAL A 416 7.29 -11.41 -5.44
C VAL A 416 8.30 -10.33 -5.89
N ILE A 417 8.78 -10.40 -7.14
CA ILE A 417 9.77 -9.48 -7.70
C ILE A 417 9.09 -8.39 -8.53
N ASP A 418 8.03 -8.73 -9.25
CA ASP A 418 7.18 -7.79 -9.96
C ASP A 418 5.70 -8.01 -9.60
N PRO A 419 5.17 -7.32 -8.57
CA PRO A 419 3.79 -7.48 -8.12
C PRO A 419 2.75 -7.23 -9.23
N THR A 420 3.11 -6.42 -10.24
CA THR A 420 2.25 -6.15 -11.42
C THR A 420 2.07 -7.35 -12.35
N SER A 421 2.91 -8.38 -12.17
CA SER A 421 2.87 -9.68 -12.86
C SER A 421 2.17 -10.77 -12.03
N THR A 422 1.50 -10.42 -10.93
CA THR A 422 0.56 -11.33 -10.24
C THR A 422 -0.61 -11.67 -11.16
N VAL A 423 -0.84 -12.95 -11.39
CA VAL A 423 -1.82 -13.45 -12.37
C VAL A 423 -2.77 -14.45 -11.74
N VAL A 424 -4.04 -14.36 -12.14
CA VAL A 424 -5.01 -15.42 -11.92
C VAL A 424 -5.18 -16.15 -13.24
N GLU A 425 -4.90 -17.44 -13.26
CA GLU A 425 -4.76 -18.17 -14.51
C GLU A 425 -6.09 -18.71 -15.02
N LYS A 426 -6.33 -18.46 -16.32
CA LYS A 426 -7.54 -18.87 -17.04
C LYS A 426 -7.13 -19.51 -18.37
N GLN A 427 -8.05 -20.23 -19.01
CA GLN A 427 -7.75 -21.03 -20.20
C GLN A 427 -6.92 -20.28 -21.24
N GLY A 428 -5.69 -20.77 -21.46
CA GLY A 428 -4.82 -20.39 -22.57
C GLY A 428 -4.28 -18.95 -22.55
N THR A 429 -4.58 -18.13 -21.55
CA THR A 429 -4.04 -16.78 -21.40
C THR A 429 -3.97 -16.38 -19.93
N CYS A 430 -2.79 -15.94 -19.50
CA CYS A 430 -2.60 -15.33 -18.18
C CYS A 430 -3.40 -14.02 -18.11
N VAL A 431 -4.16 -13.85 -17.03
CA VAL A 431 -4.79 -12.56 -16.72
C VAL A 431 -4.08 -12.02 -15.51
N SER A 432 -3.43 -10.86 -15.64
CA SER A 432 -3.14 -10.04 -14.48
C SER A 432 -4.46 -9.53 -13.95
N VAL A 433 -5.03 -10.22 -12.97
CA VAL A 433 -6.15 -9.66 -12.23
C VAL A 433 -5.52 -8.67 -11.28
N ARG A 434 -5.52 -7.40 -11.68
CA ARG A 434 -5.26 -6.29 -10.76
C ARG A 434 -6.46 -6.20 -9.83
N LEU A 435 -6.44 -6.99 -8.76
CA LEU A 435 -7.33 -6.78 -7.64
C LEU A 435 -6.85 -5.48 -6.97
N PRO A 436 -7.64 -4.39 -6.97
CA PRO A 436 -7.45 -3.44 -5.89
C PRO A 436 -7.74 -4.22 -4.60
N ASP A 437 -6.77 -4.23 -3.68
CA ASP A 437 -6.88 -4.78 -2.33
C ASP A 437 -6.49 -6.24 -2.07
N CYS A 438 -5.71 -6.89 -2.94
CA CYS A 438 -5.02 -8.14 -2.56
C CYS A 438 -3.58 -8.14 -3.10
N ASP A 439 -2.68 -7.45 -2.40
CA ASP A 439 -1.26 -7.65 -2.63
C ASP A 439 -0.78 -8.80 -1.75
N GLY A 440 -0.47 -9.90 -2.41
CA GLY A 440 0.72 -10.61 -2.03
C GLY A 440 1.89 -10.05 -2.85
N GLY A 441 2.99 -9.77 -2.17
CA GLY A 441 4.28 -9.39 -2.78
C GLY A 441 5.39 -10.37 -2.47
#